data_AF-I1XMA9-F1
#
_entry.id   AF-I1XMA9-F1
#
_cell.length_a   1.000
_cell.length_b   1.000
_cell.length_c   1.000
_cell.angle_alpha   90.00
_cell.angle_beta   90.00
_cell.angle_gamma   90.00
#
_symmetry.space_group_name_H-M   'P 1'
#
loop_
_entity.id
_entity.type
_entity.pdbx_description
1 polymer ?
#
loop_
_entity_poly.entity_id
_entity_poly.type
_entity_poly.pdbx_seq_one_letter_code
_entity_poly.pdbx_strand_id
1 'polypeptide(L)'
;MELQIERMNILALLTLRQLLDYAAEHDFVVPSFKVNNLEQMQAADAGDSPVIKQGSASGRNVAGKSFLRQLFLASIKRYLHIPVVMHRDHGASPAVCVRTIQSGFSSLMMDGQCLKINKYTRGDYA
;
A
#
# COMPACT_ATOMS: atom_id res chain seq x y z
N MET A 1 14.00 12.24 19.53
CA MET A 1 13.33 11.51 18.43
C MET A 1 12.72 10.19 18.89
N GLU A 2 13.35 9.46 19.83
CA GLU A 2 12.81 8.24 20.44
C GLU A 2 11.41 8.42 21.09
N LEU A 3 11.13 9.59 21.66
CA LEU A 3 9.88 9.85 22.41
C LEU A 3 8.62 10.07 21.54
N GLN A 4 8.74 10.22 20.22
CA GLN A 4 7.59 10.44 19.33
C GLN A 4 7.07 9.16 18.69
N ILE A 5 7.84 8.07 18.72
CA ILE A 5 7.47 6.78 18.15
C ILE A 5 6.70 5.93 19.20
N GLU A 6 7.01 6.05 20.49
CA GLU A 6 6.35 5.28 21.56
C GLU A 6 4.87 5.63 21.82
N ARG A 7 4.40 6.82 21.41
CA ARG A 7 2.98 7.20 21.53
C ARG A 7 2.11 6.80 20.34
N MET A 8 2.67 6.10 19.36
CA MET A 8 1.93 5.63 18.19
C MET A 8 1.40 4.21 18.41
N ASN A 9 0.75 4.00 19.56
CA ASN A 9 0.09 2.73 19.82
C ASN A 9 -1.13 2.64 18.89
N ILE A 10 -1.07 1.67 17.97
CA ILE A 10 -2.14 1.19 17.09
C ILE A 10 -2.35 2.01 15.79
N LEU A 11 -1.38 2.01 14.87
CA LEU A 11 -1.63 1.63 13.46
C LEU A 11 -0.29 1.57 12.69
N ALA A 12 0.21 0.36 12.43
CA ALA A 12 1.38 0.10 11.57
C ALA A 12 1.09 0.31 10.06
N LEU A 13 0.12 1.17 9.73
CA LEU A 13 -0.29 1.49 8.37
C LEU A 13 0.10 2.93 8.03
N LEU A 14 1.08 3.09 7.15
CA LEU A 14 1.52 4.39 6.65
C LEU A 14 0.86 4.75 5.32
N THR A 15 0.80 6.04 5.03
CA THR A 15 0.59 6.49 3.64
C THR A 15 1.87 6.26 2.84
N LEU A 16 1.73 6.02 1.53
CA LEU A 16 2.90 5.89 0.65
C LEU A 16 3.75 7.18 0.65
N ARG A 17 3.10 8.34 0.78
CA ARG A 17 3.78 9.64 0.82
C ARG A 17 4.75 9.73 2.00
N GLN A 18 4.28 9.43 3.22
CA GLN A 18 5.13 9.46 4.41
C GLN A 18 6.34 8.53 4.27
N LEU A 19 6.11 7.32 3.74
CA LEU A 19 7.18 6.34 3.60
C LEU A 19 8.20 6.74 2.53
N LEU A 20 7.76 7.27 1.38
CA LEU A 20 8.66 7.68 0.31
C LEU A 20 9.39 8.99 0.62
N ASP A 21 8.75 9.92 1.33
CA ASP A 21 9.43 11.13 1.81
C ASP A 21 10.57 10.75 2.76
N TYR A 22 10.30 9.88 3.73
CA TYR A 22 11.33 9.35 4.64
C TYR A 22 12.44 8.57 3.90
N ALA A 23 12.07 7.77 2.90
CA ALA A 23 13.04 7.04 2.08
C ALA A 23 13.96 7.97 1.28
N ALA A 24 13.43 9.07 0.75
CA ALA A 24 14.20 10.08 0.05
C ALA A 24 15.10 10.89 0.99
N GLU A 25 14.65 11.20 2.21
CA GLU A 25 15.45 11.91 3.22
C GLU A 25 16.63 11.07 3.76
N HIS A 26 16.49 9.75 3.75
CA HIS A 26 17.46 8.80 4.32
C HIS A 26 18.17 7.93 3.26
N ASP A 27 18.05 8.28 1.98
CA ASP A 27 18.73 7.64 0.85
C ASP A 27 18.58 6.11 0.79
N PHE A 28 17.36 5.59 0.99
CA PHE A 28 17.09 4.16 0.88
C PHE A 28 15.91 3.83 -0.04
N VAL A 29 15.84 2.56 -0.43
CA VAL A 29 14.80 2.04 -1.34
C VAL A 29 13.80 1.22 -0.56
N VAL A 30 12.51 1.44 -0.85
CA VAL A 30 11.42 0.65 -0.27
C VAL A 30 10.93 -0.35 -1.31
N PRO A 31 11.03 -1.66 -1.06
CA PRO A 31 10.54 -2.66 -1.99
C PRO A 31 8.99 -2.68 -2.04
N SER A 32 8.46 -2.82 -3.25
CA SER A 32 7.03 -2.94 -3.50
C SER A 32 6.70 -4.31 -4.10
N PHE A 33 5.97 -5.11 -3.34
CA PHE A 33 5.64 -6.48 -3.72
C PHE A 33 4.17 -6.61 -4.12
N LYS A 34 3.90 -7.35 -5.18
CA LYS A 34 2.53 -7.76 -5.57
C LYS A 34 2.15 -8.96 -4.70
N VAL A 35 1.20 -8.81 -3.78
CA VAL A 35 1.03 -9.75 -2.67
C VAL A 35 -0.34 -10.41 -2.61
N ASN A 36 -0.30 -11.73 -2.41
CA ASN A 36 -1.40 -12.56 -1.91
C ASN A 36 -1.00 -13.45 -0.70
N ASN A 37 0.24 -13.38 -0.17
CA ASN A 37 0.78 -14.33 0.84
C ASN A 37 1.61 -13.65 1.98
N LEU A 38 2.15 -14.45 2.92
CA LEU A 38 2.74 -13.99 4.20
C LEU A 38 4.28 -13.87 4.19
N GLU A 39 4.94 -14.56 3.27
CA GLU A 39 6.39 -14.74 3.19
C GLU A 39 7.12 -13.39 3.04
N GLN A 40 6.50 -12.42 2.38
CA GLN A 40 7.07 -11.09 2.22
C GLN A 40 7.08 -10.28 3.52
N MET A 41 6.13 -10.53 4.43
CA MET A 41 6.20 -9.92 5.77
C MET A 41 7.31 -10.54 6.60
N GLN A 42 7.56 -11.85 6.45
CA GLN A 42 8.69 -12.51 7.10
C GLN A 42 10.02 -11.98 6.57
N ALA A 43 10.12 -11.71 5.27
CA ALA A 43 11.32 -11.10 4.69
C ALA A 43 11.51 -9.65 5.17
N ALA A 44 10.44 -8.87 5.25
CA ALA A 44 10.48 -7.51 5.81
C ALA A 44 10.89 -7.52 7.29
N ASP A 45 10.40 -8.50 8.07
CA ASP A 45 10.75 -8.71 9.48
C ASP A 45 12.23 -9.06 9.65
N ALA A 46 12.71 -10.03 8.86
CA ALA A 46 14.09 -10.47 8.89
C ALA A 46 15.09 -9.37 8.46
N GLY A 47 14.64 -8.46 7.59
CA GLY A 47 15.44 -7.35 7.09
C GLY A 47 15.24 -6.03 7.84
N ASP A 48 14.43 -6.00 8.91
CA ASP A 48 14.01 -4.79 9.62
C ASP A 48 13.64 -3.63 8.68
N SER A 49 12.86 -3.95 7.64
CA SER A 49 12.61 -3.05 6.51
C SER A 49 11.11 -2.71 6.40
N PRO A 50 10.77 -1.45 6.07
CA PRO A 50 9.40 -1.12 5.69
C PRO A 50 9.01 -1.85 4.38
N VAL A 51 7.70 -2.04 4.18
CA VAL A 51 7.20 -2.79 3.02
C VAL A 51 5.94 -2.16 2.40
N ILE A 52 5.91 -2.10 1.07
CA ILE A 52 4.72 -1.75 0.30
C ILE A 52 4.06 -3.04 -0.19
N LYS A 53 2.86 -3.33 0.31
CA LYS A 53 2.07 -4.49 -0.11
C LYS A 53 1.01 -4.09 -1.12
N GLN A 54 1.15 -4.60 -2.34
CA GLN A 54 0.24 -4.28 -3.43
C GLN A 54 -0.85 -5.35 -3.60
N GLY A 55 -2.12 -4.96 -3.48
CA GLY A 55 -3.26 -5.83 -3.80
C GLY A 55 -3.49 -5.92 -5.31
N SER A 56 -3.26 -7.07 -5.93
CA SER A 56 -3.41 -7.27 -7.39
C SER A 56 -4.88 -7.40 -7.83
N ALA A 57 -5.18 -7.14 -9.12
CA ALA A 57 -6.52 -7.34 -9.66
C ALA A 57 -6.93 -8.83 -9.67
N SER A 58 -6.00 -9.69 -10.07
CA SER A 58 -6.14 -11.15 -10.14
C SER A 58 -6.32 -11.78 -8.77
N GLY A 59 -5.54 -11.36 -7.76
CA GLY A 59 -5.69 -11.85 -6.39
C GLY A 59 -7.08 -11.58 -5.80
N ARG A 60 -7.73 -10.46 -6.18
CA ARG A 60 -9.11 -10.15 -5.75
C ARG A 60 -10.16 -11.02 -6.42
N ASN A 61 -9.92 -11.43 -7.66
CA ASN A 61 -10.84 -12.34 -8.37
C ASN A 61 -10.77 -13.75 -7.81
N VAL A 62 -9.60 -14.16 -7.30
CA VAL A 62 -9.38 -15.48 -6.71
C VAL A 62 -9.82 -15.55 -5.25
N ALA A 63 -9.41 -14.59 -4.42
CA ALA A 63 -9.62 -14.65 -2.97
C ALA A 63 -10.85 -13.84 -2.49
N GLY A 64 -11.36 -12.93 -3.32
CA GLY A 64 -12.38 -11.97 -2.92
C GLY A 64 -11.80 -10.76 -2.19
N LYS A 65 -12.43 -9.59 -2.37
CA LYS A 65 -11.94 -8.30 -1.84
C LYS A 65 -11.84 -8.27 -0.31
N SER A 66 -12.82 -8.88 0.37
CA SER A 66 -12.89 -8.93 1.84
C SER A 66 -11.76 -9.78 2.42
N PHE A 67 -11.47 -10.92 1.79
CA PHE A 67 -10.42 -11.82 2.26
C PHE A 67 -9.04 -11.19 2.19
N LEU A 68 -8.67 -10.58 1.05
CA LEU A 68 -7.37 -9.92 0.91
C LEU A 68 -7.18 -8.80 1.93
N ARG A 69 -8.24 -8.02 2.20
CA ARG A 69 -8.20 -6.99 3.24
C ARG A 69 -7.94 -7.61 4.61
N GLN A 70 -8.65 -8.67 4.96
CA GLN A 70 -8.46 -9.35 6.25
C GLN A 70 -7.08 -9.98 6.36
N LEU A 71 -6.54 -10.54 5.28
CA LEU A 71 -5.18 -11.08 5.23
C LEU A 71 -4.15 -9.97 5.49
N PHE A 72 -4.31 -8.80 4.87
CA PHE A 72 -3.42 -7.68 5.13
C PHE A 72 -3.50 -7.21 6.58
N LEU A 73 -4.71 -7.00 7.11
CA LEU A 73 -4.90 -6.60 8.50
C LEU A 73 -4.35 -7.62 9.49
N ALA A 74 -4.55 -8.92 9.24
CA ALA A 74 -3.96 -9.99 10.05
C ALA A 74 -2.43 -9.93 10.02
N SER A 75 -1.85 -9.69 8.84
CA SER A 75 -0.40 -9.56 8.70
C SER A 75 0.16 -8.33 9.41
N ILE A 76 -0.52 -7.19 9.35
CA ILE A 76 -0.12 -5.96 10.06
C ILE A 76 -0.20 -6.18 11.58
N LYS A 77 -1.24 -6.86 12.07
CA LYS A 77 -1.38 -7.20 13.50
C LYS A 77 -0.29 -8.16 13.99
N ARG A 78 0.20 -9.05 13.13
CA ARG A 78 1.28 -9.99 13.44
C ARG A 78 2.63 -9.28 13.57
N TYR A 79 2.85 -8.23 12.79
CA TYR A 79 4.12 -7.51 12.65
C TYR A 79 3.93 -6.01 12.92
N LEU A 80 3.50 -5.66 14.14
CA LEU A 80 3.16 -4.28 14.52
C LEU A 80 4.36 -3.31 14.47
N HIS A 81 5.58 -3.83 14.56
CA HIS A 81 6.81 -3.04 14.49
C HIS A 81 7.22 -2.70 13.05
N ILE A 82 6.68 -3.40 12.04
CA ILE A 82 7.03 -3.17 10.64
C ILE A 82 6.11 -2.10 10.05
N PRO A 83 6.64 -1.00 9.50
CA PRO A 83 5.83 -0.03 8.77
C PRO A 83 5.31 -0.64 7.45
N VAL A 84 3.98 -0.67 7.27
CA VAL A 84 3.35 -1.24 6.08
C VAL A 84 2.56 -0.18 5.32
N VAL A 85 2.67 -0.19 4.00
CA VAL A 85 1.74 0.53 3.10
C VAL A 85 0.86 -0.47 2.38
N MET A 86 -0.46 -0.30 2.45
CA MET A 86 -1.40 -1.05 1.62
C MET A 86 -1.66 -0.27 0.33
N HIS A 87 -1.01 -0.70 -0.76
CA HIS A 87 -1.07 -0.03 -2.04
C HIS A 87 -1.96 -0.78 -3.04
N ARG A 88 -2.69 -0.04 -3.86
CA ARG A 88 -3.39 -0.61 -5.01
C ARG A 88 -2.66 -0.25 -6.30
N ASP A 89 -2.07 -1.27 -6.90
CA ASP A 89 -1.40 -1.14 -8.19
C ASP A 89 -2.43 -1.09 -9.35
N HIS A 90 -2.13 -0.27 -10.35
CA HIS A 90 -2.92 -0.10 -11.58
C HIS A 90 -4.45 0.05 -11.39
N GLY A 91 -4.89 1.16 -10.81
CA GLY A 91 -6.28 1.58 -10.76
C GLY A 91 -6.80 2.00 -12.14
N ALA A 92 -7.56 1.13 -12.80
CA ALA A 92 -7.98 1.32 -14.18
C ALA A 92 -9.06 2.41 -14.43
N SER A 93 -9.70 2.94 -13.39
CA SER A 93 -10.71 4.00 -13.50
C SER A 93 -10.95 4.72 -12.17
N PRO A 94 -11.50 5.96 -12.17
CA PRO A 94 -11.85 6.67 -10.95
C PRO A 94 -12.74 5.85 -10.00
N ALA A 95 -13.72 5.13 -10.56
CA ALA A 95 -14.60 4.27 -9.77
C ALA A 95 -13.83 3.12 -9.07
N VAL A 96 -12.77 2.59 -9.67
CA VAL A 96 -11.87 1.63 -9.02
C VAL A 96 -11.08 2.30 -7.90
N CYS A 97 -10.59 3.53 -8.12
CA CYS A 97 -9.85 4.29 -7.10
C CYS A 97 -10.72 4.60 -5.88
N VAL A 98 -11.93 5.13 -6.07
CA VAL A 98 -12.88 5.42 -4.98
C VAL A 98 -13.18 4.16 -4.17
N ARG A 99 -13.49 3.03 -4.83
CA ARG A 99 -13.73 1.75 -4.13
C ARG A 99 -12.51 1.26 -3.35
N THR A 100 -11.31 1.56 -3.83
CA THR A 100 -10.06 1.19 -3.17
C THR A 100 -9.87 1.98 -1.88
N ILE A 101 -10.14 3.29 -1.92
CA ILE A 101 -10.14 4.15 -0.73
C ILE A 101 -11.16 3.65 0.29
N GLN A 102 -12.40 3.38 -0.15
CA GLN A 102 -13.46 2.84 0.72
C GLN A 102 -13.10 1.46 1.33
N SER A 103 -12.23 0.70 0.67
CA SER A 103 -11.75 -0.58 1.18
C SER A 103 -10.64 -0.44 2.24
N GLY A 104 -10.17 0.78 2.51
CA GLY A 104 -9.16 1.07 3.53
C GLY A 104 -7.71 0.85 3.08
N PHE A 105 -7.42 0.92 1.79
CA PHE A 105 -6.04 1.02 1.30
C PHE A 105 -5.47 2.40 1.65
N SER A 106 -4.21 2.46 2.06
CA SER A 106 -3.52 3.71 2.39
C SER A 106 -2.85 4.38 1.18
N SER A 107 -2.83 3.70 0.02
CA SER A 107 -2.30 4.23 -1.23
C SER A 107 -2.90 3.54 -2.46
N LEU A 108 -2.92 4.24 -3.59
CA LEU A 108 -3.29 3.70 -4.89
C LEU A 108 -2.53 4.40 -6.01
N MET A 109 -2.34 3.70 -7.12
CA MET A 109 -1.90 4.25 -8.40
C MET A 109 -3.12 4.33 -9.33
N MET A 110 -3.45 5.52 -9.84
CA MET A 110 -4.43 5.65 -10.93
C MET A 110 -3.69 5.61 -12.25
N ASP A 111 -3.99 4.60 -13.06
CA ASP A 111 -3.26 4.36 -14.29
C ASP A 111 -3.98 4.97 -15.49
N GLY A 112 -3.49 6.13 -15.92
CA GLY A 112 -4.05 6.91 -17.02
C GLY A 112 -3.91 6.23 -18.38
N GLN A 113 -3.05 5.22 -18.53
CA GLN A 113 -2.80 4.58 -19.82
C GLN A 113 -4.00 3.75 -20.32
N CYS A 114 -4.86 3.29 -19.41
CA CYS A 114 -6.08 2.54 -19.73
C CYS A 114 -7.26 3.45 -20.10
N LEU A 115 -7.11 4.77 -19.95
CA LEU A 115 -8.12 5.72 -20.34
C LEU A 115 -7.85 6.11 -21.81
N LYS A 116 -8.86 5.98 -22.67
CA LYS A 116 -8.81 6.50 -24.05
C LYS A 116 -8.81 8.03 -23.99
N ILE A 117 -7.68 8.62 -23.64
CA ILE A 117 -7.51 10.07 -23.61
C ILE A 117 -6.50 10.43 -24.69
N ASN A 118 -7.00 11.09 -25.73
CA ASN A 118 -6.16 11.82 -26.65
C ASN A 118 -5.46 12.90 -25.82
N LYS A 119 -4.14 12.76 -25.62
CA LYS A 119 -3.20 13.73 -25.05
C LYS A 119 -3.84 14.78 -24.13
N TYR A 120 -3.78 14.65 -22.80
CA TYR A 120 -3.42 15.73 -21.86
C TYR A 120 -3.38 15.19 -20.44
N THR A 121 -2.22 15.33 -19.83
CA THR A 121 -1.93 15.16 -18.41
C THR A 121 -2.44 16.39 -17.65
N ARG A 122 -3.44 16.21 -16.78
CA ARG A 122 -3.55 16.87 -15.47
C ARG A 122 -4.65 16.14 -14.67
N GLY A 123 -4.47 16.07 -13.35
CA GLY A 123 -5.52 15.58 -12.46
C GLY A 123 -6.71 16.53 -12.44
N ASP A 124 -7.55 16.49 -13.47
CA ASP A 124 -8.76 17.32 -13.61
C ASP A 124 -9.96 16.73 -12.84
N TYR A 125 -9.69 16.25 -11.63
CA TYR A 125 -10.69 15.99 -10.61
C TYR A 125 -10.45 16.97 -9.44
N ALA A 126 -10.37 18.26 -9.77
CA ALA A 126 -10.46 19.36 -8.81
C ALA A 126 -11.94 19.72 -8.61
#